data_AF-A0A310SFS3-F1
#
_entry.id   AF-A0A310SFS3-F1
#
_cell.length_a   1.000
_cell.length_b   1.000
_cell.length_c   1.000
_cell.angle_alpha   90.00
_cell.angle_beta   90.00
_cell.angle_gamma   90.00
#
_symmetry.space_group_name_H-M   'P 1'
#
loop_
_entity.id
_entity.type
_entity.pdbx_description
1 polymer ?
#
loop_
_entity_poly.entity_id
_entity_poly.type
_entity_poly.pdbx_seq_one_letter_code
_entity_poly.pdbx_strand_id
1 'polypeptide(L)'
;MEMATDSASTFKEKSSIKLIGYDMTKNAAEKVFTQTPYKPTDVDVIELHDCFSTNELVTYEALGLCPPGQGGKLVDAGDNTYGGKYVINPSGGLISKGHPLGATGLAQCTELCWQLRGQAGKRQVPKAKLALQHNIGLGGAVVVALYRMGFPQQSITKRNVNGTADPEHFKANSLFKLLEIAMEEDEDNLIEKVRGIYGFKVTNGPAGAEGYWVVDAKTGKGKVEYYGKTKPDVVITISDADIVDFISGKLNPQNAFFQGKIKIQGNMGLALKLIELQKYAAKKIVSLQSKL
;
A
#
# COMPACT_ATOMS: atom_id res chain seq x y z
N MET A 1 -6.05 14.61 -22.21
CA MET A 1 -4.62 14.86 -21.91
C MET A 1 -4.15 15.78 -23.00
N GLU A 2 -3.40 16.82 -22.63
CA GLU A 2 -2.91 17.83 -23.57
C GLU A 2 -1.44 18.09 -23.33
N MET A 3 -0.75 18.45 -24.41
CA MET A 3 0.66 18.82 -24.39
C MET A 3 0.82 20.24 -24.94
N ALA A 4 1.74 20.99 -24.35
CA ALA A 4 2.19 22.26 -24.88
C ALA A 4 3.72 22.35 -24.80
N THR A 5 4.27 23.22 -25.64
CA THR A 5 5.71 23.53 -25.68
C THR A 5 5.90 25.03 -25.59
N ASP A 6 7.16 25.46 -25.47
CA ASP A 6 7.55 26.85 -25.35
C ASP A 6 6.97 27.71 -26.46
N SER A 7 6.65 28.96 -26.09
CA SER A 7 6.22 29.97 -27.05
C SER A 7 7.31 31.03 -27.21
N ALA A 8 7.15 31.91 -28.20
CA ALA A 8 8.11 32.98 -28.42
C ALA A 8 8.27 33.91 -27.20
N SER A 9 7.24 34.02 -26.33
CA SER A 9 7.30 34.83 -25.11
C SER A 9 8.37 34.34 -24.13
N THR A 10 8.57 33.01 -24.04
CA THR A 10 9.55 32.37 -23.15
C THR A 10 10.92 32.99 -23.32
N PHE A 11 11.33 33.25 -24.57
CA PHE A 11 12.67 33.70 -24.91
C PHE A 11 12.81 35.22 -25.07
N LYS A 12 11.69 35.94 -25.30
CA LYS A 12 11.72 37.38 -25.62
C LYS A 12 11.42 38.29 -24.44
N GLU A 13 10.57 37.85 -23.50
CA GLU A 13 10.01 38.73 -22.48
C GLU A 13 10.86 38.85 -21.20
N LYS A 14 11.99 38.14 -21.12
CA LYS A 14 12.92 38.19 -19.97
C LYS A 14 12.26 37.93 -18.60
N SER A 15 11.25 37.05 -18.57
CA SER A 15 10.53 36.66 -17.35
C SER A 15 10.99 35.29 -16.87
N SER A 16 11.48 35.22 -15.62
CA SER A 16 11.85 33.95 -14.99
C SER A 16 10.65 33.02 -14.82
N ILE A 17 9.46 33.56 -14.57
CA ILE A 17 8.22 32.78 -14.43
C ILE A 17 7.87 32.09 -15.76
N LYS A 18 8.03 32.80 -16.88
CA LYS A 18 7.80 32.23 -18.21
C LYS A 18 8.88 31.22 -18.59
N LEU A 19 10.13 31.49 -18.23
CA LEU A 19 11.28 30.60 -18.48
C LEU A 19 11.13 29.23 -17.79
N ILE A 20 10.51 29.19 -16.61
CA ILE A 20 10.24 27.93 -15.88
C ILE A 20 8.94 27.25 -16.30
N GLY A 21 8.28 27.76 -17.36
CA GLY A 21 7.20 27.04 -18.04
C GLY A 21 5.77 27.49 -17.77
N TYR A 22 5.55 28.64 -17.13
CA TYR A 22 4.20 29.16 -16.85
C TYR A 22 3.29 29.19 -18.09
N ASP A 23 3.75 29.76 -19.21
CA ASP A 23 2.95 29.89 -20.43
C ASP A 23 2.66 28.50 -21.04
N MET A 24 3.60 27.55 -20.96
CA MET A 24 3.36 26.17 -21.39
C MET A 24 2.26 25.53 -20.57
N THR A 25 2.39 25.56 -19.24
CA THR A 25 1.43 24.98 -18.30
C THR A 25 0.05 25.57 -18.49
N LYS A 26 -0.04 26.90 -18.58
CA LYS A 26 -1.29 27.61 -18.85
C LYS A 26 -1.93 27.14 -20.15
N ASN A 27 -1.17 27.10 -21.24
CA ASN A 27 -1.68 26.68 -22.54
C ASN A 27 -2.18 25.22 -22.54
N ALA A 28 -1.46 24.30 -21.90
CA ALA A 28 -1.90 22.91 -21.79
C ALA A 28 -3.13 22.74 -20.88
N ALA A 29 -3.18 23.48 -19.77
CA ALA A 29 -4.32 23.49 -18.86
C ALA A 29 -5.58 24.06 -19.54
N GLU A 30 -5.48 25.20 -20.22
CA GLU A 30 -6.59 25.81 -20.96
C GLU A 30 -7.12 24.86 -22.04
N LYS A 31 -6.24 24.20 -22.80
CA LYS A 31 -6.65 23.21 -23.80
C LYS A 31 -7.41 22.05 -23.18
N VAL A 32 -6.89 21.44 -22.10
CA VAL A 32 -7.54 20.25 -21.51
C VAL A 32 -8.89 20.59 -20.88
N PHE A 33 -9.02 21.76 -20.25
CA PHE A 33 -10.30 22.20 -19.69
C PHE A 33 -11.28 22.67 -20.76
N THR A 34 -10.82 23.25 -21.87
CA THR A 34 -11.70 23.62 -22.99
C THR A 34 -12.27 22.40 -23.71
N GLN A 35 -11.50 21.32 -23.80
CA GLN A 35 -11.92 20.07 -24.44
C GLN A 35 -12.76 19.15 -23.55
N THR A 36 -12.98 19.51 -22.29
CA THR A 36 -13.72 18.70 -21.32
C THR A 36 -14.83 19.53 -20.68
N PRO A 37 -15.87 18.90 -20.09
CA PRO A 37 -16.92 19.65 -19.40
C PRO A 37 -16.48 20.15 -18.00
N TYR A 38 -15.19 20.06 -17.66
CA TYR A 38 -14.68 20.36 -16.32
C TYR A 38 -13.96 21.71 -16.28
N LYS A 39 -13.90 22.27 -15.09
CA LYS A 39 -13.17 23.48 -14.75
C LYS A 39 -12.06 23.17 -13.75
N PRO A 40 -11.05 24.05 -13.59
CA PRO A 40 -10.06 23.92 -12.52
C PRO A 40 -10.68 23.79 -11.12
N THR A 41 -11.87 24.34 -10.90
CA THR A 41 -12.61 24.25 -9.63
C THR A 41 -13.25 22.89 -9.37
N ASP A 42 -13.33 22.01 -10.37
CA ASP A 42 -13.93 20.68 -10.24
C ASP A 42 -12.93 19.60 -9.88
N VAL A 43 -11.63 19.93 -9.82
CA VAL A 43 -10.54 18.99 -9.53
C VAL A 43 -10.43 18.79 -8.02
N ASP A 44 -10.37 17.53 -7.59
CA ASP A 44 -10.31 17.18 -6.16
C ASP A 44 -8.87 16.92 -5.69
N VAL A 45 -8.07 16.27 -6.54
CA VAL A 45 -6.70 15.82 -6.22
C VAL A 45 -5.74 16.11 -7.36
N ILE A 46 -4.55 16.59 -7.02
CA ILE A 46 -3.56 17.08 -8.00
C ILE A 46 -2.21 16.44 -7.71
N GLU A 47 -1.53 15.95 -8.75
CA GLU A 47 -0.10 15.66 -8.71
C GLU A 47 0.59 16.57 -9.74
N LEU A 48 1.36 17.54 -9.24
CA LEU A 48 2.06 18.52 -10.05
C LEU A 48 3.57 18.39 -9.93
N HIS A 49 4.29 19.10 -10.79
CA HIS A 49 5.74 19.03 -10.90
C HIS A 49 6.44 20.05 -9.99
N ASP A 50 6.45 19.77 -8.69
CA ASP A 50 7.11 20.55 -7.63
C ASP A 50 8.63 20.27 -7.58
N CYS A 51 9.36 20.41 -8.68
CA CYS A 51 10.82 20.22 -8.66
C CYS A 51 11.52 21.22 -7.70
N PHE A 52 10.89 22.37 -7.48
CA PHE A 52 11.19 23.34 -6.44
C PHE A 52 9.88 23.92 -5.91
N SER A 53 9.85 24.35 -4.65
CA SER A 53 8.64 24.94 -4.03
C SER A 53 8.12 26.16 -4.79
N THR A 54 9.02 26.98 -5.36
CA THR A 54 8.63 28.10 -6.23
C THR A 54 7.88 27.64 -7.47
N ASN A 55 8.26 26.49 -8.06
CA ASN A 55 7.60 25.98 -9.26
C ASN A 55 6.18 25.49 -8.95
N GLU A 56 5.97 24.93 -7.77
CA GLU A 56 4.63 24.57 -7.28
C GLU A 56 3.72 25.81 -7.17
N LEU A 57 4.20 26.87 -6.53
CA LEU A 57 3.41 28.09 -6.31
C LEU A 57 2.96 28.75 -7.62
N VAL A 58 3.87 28.91 -8.59
CA VAL A 58 3.51 29.47 -9.91
C VAL A 58 2.60 28.54 -10.72
N THR A 59 2.70 27.23 -10.49
CA THR A 59 1.87 26.23 -11.16
C THR A 59 0.41 26.31 -10.71
N TYR A 60 0.13 26.70 -9.46
CA TYR A 60 -1.26 26.90 -9.02
C TYR A 60 -2.00 27.92 -9.89
N GLU A 61 -1.31 29.01 -10.22
CA GLU A 61 -1.84 30.11 -11.03
C GLU A 61 -1.93 29.69 -12.50
N ALA A 62 -0.90 29.02 -13.02
CA ALA A 62 -0.88 28.54 -14.41
C ALA A 62 -1.95 27.48 -14.69
N LEU A 63 -2.26 26.61 -13.71
CA LEU A 63 -3.35 25.62 -13.80
C LEU A 63 -4.74 26.23 -13.59
N GLY A 64 -4.82 27.51 -13.22
CA GLY A 64 -6.08 28.21 -12.96
C GLY A 64 -6.75 27.85 -11.64
N LEU A 65 -6.00 27.34 -10.65
CA LEU A 65 -6.52 27.02 -9.31
C LEU A 65 -6.81 28.30 -8.50
N CYS A 66 -6.03 29.35 -8.77
CA CYS A 66 -6.22 30.69 -8.24
C CYS A 66 -5.80 31.75 -9.29
N PRO A 67 -6.22 33.02 -9.13
CA PRO A 67 -5.77 34.10 -10.02
C PRO A 67 -4.25 34.34 -9.95
N PRO A 68 -3.64 34.93 -10.99
CA PRO A 68 -2.23 35.31 -10.96
C PRO A 68 -1.87 36.19 -9.74
N GLY A 69 -0.73 35.90 -9.12
CA GLY A 69 -0.25 36.52 -7.88
C GLY A 69 -0.98 36.10 -6.61
N GLN A 70 -1.91 35.13 -6.64
CA GLN A 70 -2.66 34.67 -5.47
C GLN A 70 -2.20 33.30 -4.95
N GLY A 71 -1.15 32.68 -5.52
CA GLY A 71 -0.65 31.37 -5.08
C GLY A 71 -0.31 31.33 -3.59
N GLY A 72 0.30 32.39 -3.06
CA GLY A 72 0.59 32.50 -1.62
C GLY A 72 -0.65 32.47 -0.73
N LYS A 73 -1.73 33.15 -1.13
CA LYS A 73 -2.98 33.15 -0.34
C LYS A 73 -3.67 31.79 -0.34
N LEU A 74 -3.57 31.04 -1.44
CA LEU A 74 -4.07 29.67 -1.51
C LEU A 74 -3.35 28.79 -0.46
N VAL A 75 -2.02 28.95 -0.32
CA VAL A 75 -1.24 28.25 0.71
C VAL A 75 -1.63 28.70 2.12
N ASP A 76 -1.70 30.00 2.38
CA ASP A 76 -2.04 30.55 3.69
C ASP A 76 -3.44 30.12 4.17
N ALA A 77 -4.37 29.95 3.24
CA ALA A 77 -5.72 29.46 3.52
C ALA A 77 -5.77 27.93 3.76
N GLY A 78 -4.67 27.21 3.52
CA GLY A 78 -4.64 25.74 3.58
C GLY A 78 -5.39 25.07 2.42
N ASP A 79 -5.62 25.78 1.31
CA ASP A 79 -6.41 25.29 0.17
C ASP A 79 -5.65 24.32 -0.74
N ASN A 80 -4.40 23.98 -0.40
CA ASN A 80 -3.58 22.98 -1.09
C ASN A 80 -3.42 21.65 -0.32
N THR A 81 -4.11 21.46 0.80
CA THR A 81 -3.97 20.26 1.65
C THR A 81 -5.30 19.63 2.05
N TYR A 82 -5.25 18.54 2.81
CA TYR A 82 -6.43 17.84 3.32
C TYR A 82 -7.31 18.78 4.15
N GLY A 83 -8.59 18.85 3.78
CA GLY A 83 -9.57 19.77 4.38
C GLY A 83 -9.69 21.12 3.66
N GLY A 84 -8.73 21.46 2.79
CA GLY A 84 -8.79 22.61 1.89
C GLY A 84 -9.55 22.33 0.60
N LYS A 85 -9.55 23.30 -0.30
CA LYS A 85 -10.19 23.20 -1.62
C LYS A 85 -9.60 22.11 -2.52
N TYR A 86 -8.28 21.99 -2.54
CA TYR A 86 -7.55 21.00 -3.35
C TYR A 86 -6.62 20.19 -2.45
N VAL A 87 -6.48 18.88 -2.71
CA VAL A 87 -5.35 18.13 -2.16
C VAL A 87 -4.26 18.02 -3.21
N ILE A 88 -3.19 18.79 -3.02
CA ILE A 88 -2.07 18.87 -3.96
C ILE A 88 -0.92 18.00 -3.45
N ASN A 89 -0.36 17.21 -4.36
CA ASN A 89 0.76 16.31 -4.12
C ASN A 89 0.58 15.40 -2.88
N PRO A 90 -0.55 14.66 -2.76
CA PRO A 90 -0.79 13.79 -1.60
C PRO A 90 0.32 12.76 -1.37
N SER A 91 1.06 12.40 -2.42
CA SER A 91 2.20 11.50 -2.35
C SER A 91 3.48 12.10 -1.73
N GLY A 92 3.46 13.40 -1.42
CA GLY A 92 4.61 14.19 -0.94
C GLY A 92 5.33 14.98 -2.04
N GLY A 93 4.91 14.85 -3.30
CA GLY A 93 5.49 15.57 -4.43
C GLY A 93 6.93 15.15 -4.75
N LEU A 94 7.53 15.78 -5.76
CA LEU A 94 8.93 15.59 -6.14
C LEU A 94 9.86 16.03 -4.99
N ILE A 95 9.47 17.05 -4.21
CA ILE A 95 10.25 17.55 -3.07
C ILE A 95 10.53 16.43 -2.07
N SER A 96 9.54 15.57 -1.77
CA SER A 96 9.71 14.49 -0.78
C SER A 96 10.03 13.14 -1.40
N LYS A 97 9.41 12.78 -2.53
CA LYS A 97 9.62 11.48 -3.19
C LYS A 97 10.96 11.37 -3.92
N GLY A 98 11.57 12.51 -4.23
CA GLY A 98 12.67 12.61 -5.19
C GLY A 98 12.17 12.65 -6.64
N HIS A 99 13.11 12.89 -7.55
CA HIS A 99 12.80 13.17 -8.96
C HIS A 99 13.63 12.32 -9.94
N PRO A 100 13.38 11.00 -10.05
CA PRO A 100 13.89 10.20 -11.16
C PRO A 100 13.20 10.66 -12.46
N LEU A 101 13.94 11.39 -13.30
CA LEU A 101 13.42 12.18 -14.43
C LEU A 101 12.36 11.43 -15.25
N GLY A 102 12.72 10.28 -15.83
CA GLY A 102 11.82 9.50 -16.69
C GLY A 102 10.68 8.79 -15.97
N ALA A 103 10.78 8.57 -14.65
CA ALA A 103 9.77 7.85 -13.88
C ALA A 103 8.73 8.77 -13.22
N THR A 104 9.00 10.08 -13.13
CA THR A 104 8.16 11.01 -12.38
C THR A 104 6.74 11.11 -12.96
N GLY A 105 6.60 11.24 -14.28
CA GLY A 105 5.28 11.29 -14.91
C GLY A 105 4.45 10.01 -14.69
N LEU A 106 5.10 8.84 -14.68
CA LEU A 106 4.44 7.57 -14.38
C LEU A 106 4.05 7.45 -12.89
N ALA A 107 4.91 7.94 -11.99
CA ALA A 107 4.63 7.95 -10.56
C ALA A 107 3.44 8.86 -10.21
N GLN A 108 3.34 10.04 -10.82
CA GLN A 108 2.19 10.93 -10.69
C GLN A 108 0.89 10.24 -11.16
N CYS A 109 0.90 9.66 -12.38
CA CYS A 109 -0.24 8.92 -12.92
C CYS A 109 -0.68 7.77 -11.99
N THR A 110 0.28 7.04 -11.44
CA THR A 110 0.05 5.92 -10.51
C THR A 110 -0.66 6.38 -9.24
N GLU A 111 -0.18 7.45 -8.60
CA GLU A 111 -0.82 8.00 -7.40
C GLU A 111 -2.26 8.45 -7.70
N LEU A 112 -2.50 9.19 -8.78
CA LEU A 112 -3.84 9.66 -9.13
C LEU A 112 -4.79 8.49 -9.42
N CYS A 113 -4.31 7.42 -10.05
CA CYS A 113 -5.08 6.21 -10.26
C CYS A 113 -5.44 5.54 -8.92
N TRP A 114 -4.52 5.45 -7.97
CA TRP A 114 -4.84 4.94 -6.63
C TRP A 114 -5.84 5.80 -5.89
N GLN A 115 -5.70 7.13 -5.97
CA GLN A 115 -6.63 8.08 -5.35
C GLN A 115 -8.05 7.88 -5.88
N LEU A 116 -8.24 7.87 -7.19
CA LEU A 116 -9.55 7.70 -7.83
C LEU A 116 -10.16 6.30 -7.60
N ARG A 117 -9.32 5.28 -7.39
CA ARG A 117 -9.75 3.91 -7.10
C ARG A 117 -10.00 3.64 -5.61
N GLY A 118 -9.74 4.61 -4.72
CA GLY A 118 -9.87 4.42 -3.28
C GLY A 118 -8.78 3.52 -2.68
N GLN A 119 -7.58 3.51 -3.27
CA GLN A 119 -6.46 2.62 -2.95
C GLN A 119 -5.22 3.35 -2.39
N ALA A 120 -5.30 4.66 -2.11
CA ALA A 120 -4.15 5.44 -1.63
C ALA A 120 -3.88 5.33 -0.12
N GLY A 121 -4.58 4.43 0.58
CA GLY A 121 -4.35 4.11 1.99
C GLY A 121 -4.50 5.34 2.89
N LYS A 122 -3.47 5.63 3.70
CA LYS A 122 -3.48 6.79 4.62
C LYS A 122 -3.48 8.15 3.90
N ARG A 123 -3.09 8.19 2.63
CA ARG A 123 -3.06 9.41 1.80
C ARG A 123 -4.36 9.61 1.03
N GLN A 124 -5.37 8.77 1.27
CA GLN A 124 -6.60 8.79 0.48
C GLN A 124 -7.32 10.14 0.63
N VAL A 125 -7.53 10.80 -0.51
CA VAL A 125 -8.39 11.98 -0.61
C VAL A 125 -9.85 11.53 -0.56
N PRO A 126 -10.65 11.98 0.41
CA PRO A 126 -12.05 11.57 0.52
C PRO A 126 -12.86 12.01 -0.70
N LYS A 127 -13.62 11.09 -1.29
CA LYS A 127 -14.57 11.36 -2.38
C LYS A 127 -13.97 11.97 -3.66
N ALA A 128 -12.67 11.83 -3.91
CA ALA A 128 -12.04 12.28 -5.15
C ALA A 128 -12.68 11.62 -6.39
N LYS A 129 -13.08 12.45 -7.37
CA LYS A 129 -13.75 12.05 -8.62
C LYS A 129 -13.04 12.57 -9.86
N LEU A 130 -12.33 13.68 -9.76
CA LEU A 130 -11.54 14.26 -10.83
C LEU A 130 -10.12 14.53 -10.31
N ALA A 131 -9.13 13.95 -11.00
CA ALA A 131 -7.73 14.14 -10.67
C ALA A 131 -6.99 14.85 -11.81
N LEU A 132 -6.02 15.69 -11.47
CA LEU A 132 -5.18 16.40 -12.43
C LEU A 132 -3.71 16.04 -12.26
N GLN A 133 -3.06 15.68 -13.37
CA GLN A 133 -1.60 15.55 -13.45
C GLN A 133 -1.01 16.75 -14.17
N HIS A 134 0.10 17.26 -13.65
CA HIS A 134 0.97 18.23 -14.30
C HIS A 134 2.43 17.73 -14.26
N ASN A 135 3.02 17.54 -15.44
CA ASN A 135 4.40 17.11 -15.60
C ASN A 135 5.12 17.99 -16.63
N ILE A 136 6.28 18.54 -16.28
CA ILE A 136 7.01 19.49 -17.14
C ILE A 136 8.49 19.12 -17.25
N GLY A 137 9.08 19.37 -18.42
CA GLY A 137 10.52 19.41 -18.64
C GLY A 137 10.90 20.70 -19.37
N LEU A 138 11.95 21.38 -18.92
CA LEU A 138 12.38 22.67 -19.47
C LEU A 138 13.08 22.54 -20.84
N GLY A 139 13.06 23.64 -21.60
CA GLY A 139 13.53 23.71 -23.00
C GLY A 139 12.59 23.02 -23.99
N GLY A 140 11.33 22.84 -23.61
CA GLY A 140 10.76 21.50 -23.60
C GLY A 140 9.25 21.47 -23.67
N ALA A 141 8.66 20.62 -22.86
CA ALA A 141 7.27 20.21 -22.97
C ALA A 141 6.62 20.06 -21.61
N VAL A 142 5.35 20.43 -21.54
CA VAL A 142 4.47 20.12 -20.42
C VAL A 142 3.36 19.18 -20.89
N VAL A 143 2.98 18.25 -20.03
CA VAL A 143 1.80 17.39 -20.19
C VAL A 143 0.85 17.65 -19.02
N VAL A 144 -0.39 17.98 -19.34
CA VAL A 144 -1.50 18.08 -18.38
C VAL A 144 -2.55 17.03 -18.72
N ALA A 145 -2.97 16.26 -17.71
CA ALA A 145 -3.97 15.21 -17.90
C ALA A 145 -5.02 15.23 -16.81
N LEU A 146 -6.28 15.03 -17.20
CA LEU A 146 -7.40 14.81 -16.29
C LEU A 146 -7.73 13.32 -16.26
N TYR A 147 -8.00 12.80 -15.06
CA TYR A 147 -8.36 11.41 -14.81
C TYR A 147 -9.69 11.35 -14.08
N ARG A 148 -10.50 10.36 -14.44
CA ARG A 148 -11.74 9.98 -13.75
C ARG A 148 -11.94 8.47 -13.90
N MET A 149 -12.66 7.87 -12.96
CA MET A 149 -13.15 6.50 -13.12
C MET A 149 -14.06 6.38 -14.35
N GLY A 150 -13.71 5.52 -15.30
CA GLY A 150 -14.51 5.30 -16.52
C GLY A 150 -15.92 4.76 -16.22
N PHE A 151 -16.08 4.02 -15.11
CA PHE A 151 -17.36 3.44 -14.68
C PHE A 151 -17.61 3.74 -13.18
N PRO A 152 -18.05 4.96 -12.83
CA PRO A 152 -18.17 5.37 -11.43
C PRO A 152 -19.37 4.73 -10.70
N GLN A 153 -20.42 4.32 -11.44
CA GLN A 153 -21.56 3.58 -10.87
C GLN A 153 -21.39 2.07 -10.90
N GLN A 154 -20.41 1.52 -11.62
CA GLN A 154 -20.01 0.15 -11.35
C GLN A 154 -19.53 0.15 -9.91
N SER A 155 -20.19 -0.63 -9.06
CA SER A 155 -19.61 -0.96 -7.78
C SER A 155 -18.18 -1.36 -8.09
N ILE A 156 -17.20 -0.64 -7.55
CA ILE A 156 -15.91 -1.26 -7.29
C ILE A 156 -16.33 -2.43 -6.43
N THR A 157 -16.52 -3.60 -7.06
CA THR A 157 -16.43 -4.86 -6.37
C THR A 157 -15.03 -4.75 -5.84
N LYS A 158 -14.92 -4.28 -4.60
CA LYS A 158 -13.75 -4.57 -3.81
C LYS A 158 -13.74 -6.08 -3.94
N ARG A 159 -12.90 -6.59 -4.84
CA ARG A 159 -12.16 -7.79 -4.55
C ARG A 159 -11.41 -7.40 -3.30
N ASN A 160 -12.13 -7.48 -2.18
CA ASN A 160 -11.59 -8.00 -0.97
C ASN A 160 -10.83 -9.21 -1.47
N VAL A 161 -9.52 -9.06 -1.59
CA VAL A 161 -8.60 -10.19 -1.46
C VAL A 161 -8.72 -10.81 -0.06
N ASN A 162 -9.65 -10.32 0.79
CA ASN A 162 -10.33 -11.05 1.86
C ASN A 162 -11.47 -11.97 1.36
N GLY A 163 -11.50 -12.37 0.08
CA GLY A 163 -11.96 -13.72 -0.19
C GLY A 163 -10.94 -14.61 0.50
N THR A 164 -11.35 -15.39 1.51
CA THR A 164 -10.45 -16.30 2.22
C THR A 164 -9.62 -17.05 1.18
N ALA A 165 -8.35 -16.67 1.04
CA ALA A 165 -7.50 -17.25 0.01
C ALA A 165 -7.47 -18.76 0.29
N ASP A 166 -7.62 -19.57 -0.76
CA ASP A 166 -7.66 -21.01 -0.59
C ASP A 166 -6.41 -21.47 0.18
N PRO A 167 -6.58 -22.10 1.36
CA PRO A 167 -5.46 -22.46 2.20
C PRO A 167 -4.47 -23.37 1.46
N GLU A 168 -4.90 -24.15 0.46
CA GLU A 168 -4.00 -25.03 -0.32
C GLU A 168 -2.87 -24.29 -1.05
N HIS A 169 -3.03 -22.99 -1.33
CA HIS A 169 -1.97 -22.22 -1.98
C HIS A 169 -0.92 -21.68 -0.99
N PHE A 170 -1.19 -21.67 0.32
CA PHE A 170 -0.22 -21.21 1.31
C PHE A 170 0.79 -22.30 1.63
N LYS A 171 2.08 -21.94 1.73
CA LYS A 171 3.11 -22.86 2.22
C LYS A 171 2.84 -23.27 3.67
N ALA A 172 2.24 -22.39 4.45
CA ALA A 172 1.85 -22.65 5.83
C ALA A 172 0.85 -23.82 5.98
N ASN A 173 -0.02 -24.05 5.00
CA ASN A 173 -1.14 -24.99 5.13
C ASN A 173 -0.67 -26.44 5.28
N SER A 174 0.34 -26.86 4.52
CA SER A 174 0.91 -28.20 4.66
C SER A 174 1.49 -28.43 6.06
N LEU A 175 2.08 -27.40 6.67
CA LEU A 175 2.64 -27.46 8.02
C LEU A 175 1.54 -27.57 9.08
N PHE A 176 0.44 -26.83 8.90
CA PHE A 176 -0.71 -26.90 9.81
C PHE A 176 -1.43 -28.26 9.74
N LYS A 177 -1.55 -28.86 8.55
CA LYS A 177 -2.06 -30.23 8.40
C LYS A 177 -1.16 -31.26 9.09
N LEU A 178 0.16 -31.14 8.94
CA LEU A 178 1.11 -32.00 9.65
C LEU A 178 1.01 -31.84 11.17
N LEU A 179 0.80 -30.61 11.65
CA LEU A 179 0.60 -30.34 13.06
C LEU A 179 -0.69 -30.95 13.59
N GLU A 180 -1.78 -30.90 12.82
CA GLU A 180 -3.05 -31.54 13.18
C GLU A 180 -2.88 -33.06 13.32
N ILE A 181 -2.25 -33.72 12.35
CA ILE A 181 -1.94 -35.16 12.42
C ILE A 181 -1.08 -35.48 13.65
N ALA A 182 -0.05 -34.67 13.92
CA ALA A 182 0.82 -34.87 15.08
C ALA A 182 0.08 -34.70 16.42
N MET A 183 -0.93 -33.82 16.50
CA MET A 183 -1.78 -33.69 17.68
C MET A 183 -2.77 -34.86 17.82
N GLU A 184 -3.29 -35.39 16.71
CA GLU A 184 -4.21 -36.54 16.74
C GLU A 184 -3.55 -37.85 17.19
N GLU A 185 -2.30 -38.06 16.75
CA GLU A 185 -1.47 -39.21 17.16
C GLU A 185 -1.01 -39.10 18.62
N ASP A 186 -0.72 -37.87 19.07
CA ASP A 186 -0.27 -37.49 20.42
C ASP A 186 0.81 -38.40 21.06
N GLU A 187 1.65 -39.05 20.26
CA GLU A 187 2.67 -40.03 20.71
C GLU A 187 3.61 -39.46 21.80
N ASP A 188 3.81 -38.14 21.79
CA ASP A 188 4.74 -37.43 22.67
C ASP A 188 4.07 -36.51 23.71
N ASN A 189 2.76 -36.67 23.92
CA ASN A 189 1.98 -35.88 24.87
C ASN A 189 2.11 -34.36 24.61
N LEU A 190 1.94 -34.00 23.33
CA LEU A 190 2.13 -32.64 22.81
C LEU A 190 1.06 -31.70 23.36
N ILE A 191 -0.18 -32.20 23.48
CA ILE A 191 -1.33 -31.43 23.94
C ILE A 191 -1.16 -31.00 25.40
N GLU A 192 -0.72 -31.88 26.30
CA GLU A 192 -0.51 -31.49 27.71
C GLU A 192 0.65 -30.49 27.88
N LYS A 193 1.72 -30.64 27.10
CA LYS A 193 2.90 -29.77 27.18
C LYS A 193 2.55 -28.34 26.79
N VAL A 194 1.77 -28.18 25.73
CA VAL A 194 1.51 -26.89 25.07
C VAL A 194 0.24 -26.24 25.62
N ARG A 195 -0.86 -26.99 25.72
CA ARG A 195 -2.12 -26.65 26.39
C ARG A 195 -2.59 -25.20 26.20
N GLY A 196 -2.87 -24.80 24.96
CA GLY A 196 -3.33 -23.46 24.63
C GLY A 196 -3.97 -23.37 23.25
N ILE A 197 -4.63 -22.25 22.97
CA ILE A 197 -5.22 -21.95 21.67
C ILE A 197 -4.36 -20.89 20.97
N TYR A 198 -3.79 -21.24 19.82
CA TYR A 198 -2.81 -20.43 19.10
C TYR A 198 -3.41 -19.91 17.80
N GLY A 199 -3.42 -18.58 17.63
CA GLY A 199 -3.78 -17.93 16.39
C GLY A 199 -2.54 -17.63 15.56
N PHE A 200 -2.55 -18.00 14.28
CA PHE A 200 -1.48 -17.69 13.34
C PHE A 200 -2.01 -16.79 12.24
N LYS A 201 -1.63 -15.51 12.28
CA LYS A 201 -1.86 -14.57 11.19
C LYS A 201 -0.68 -14.67 10.21
N VAL A 202 -0.91 -15.31 9.07
CA VAL A 202 0.10 -15.48 8.02
C VAL A 202 -0.03 -14.36 7.00
N THR A 203 1.05 -13.63 6.78
CA THR A 203 1.11 -12.49 5.84
C THR A 203 1.96 -12.82 4.61
N ASN A 204 1.85 -12.02 3.55
CA ASN A 204 2.62 -12.21 2.31
C ASN A 204 2.44 -13.61 1.68
N GLY A 205 1.21 -14.15 1.73
CA GLY A 205 0.85 -15.38 1.06
C GLY A 205 0.70 -15.21 -0.46
N PRO A 206 0.12 -16.21 -1.15
CA PRO A 206 -0.08 -16.20 -2.59
C PRO A 206 -0.76 -14.92 -3.08
N ALA A 207 -0.18 -14.28 -4.09
CA ALA A 207 -0.64 -12.98 -4.62
C ALA A 207 -0.76 -11.86 -3.55
N GLY A 208 0.00 -11.94 -2.45
CA GLY A 208 -0.03 -10.97 -1.35
C GLY A 208 -1.17 -11.18 -0.35
N ALA A 209 -1.85 -12.34 -0.37
CA ALA A 209 -2.95 -12.63 0.53
C ALA A 209 -2.53 -12.78 2.01
N GLU A 210 -3.47 -12.55 2.91
CA GLU A 210 -3.35 -12.90 4.33
C GLU A 210 -4.22 -14.14 4.63
N GLY A 211 -3.72 -15.02 5.49
CA GLY A 211 -4.44 -16.18 6.00
C GLY A 211 -4.43 -16.20 7.53
N TYR A 212 -5.40 -16.89 8.12
CA TYR A 212 -5.50 -17.02 9.56
C TYR A 212 -5.83 -18.46 9.96
N TRP A 213 -5.02 -19.06 10.83
CA TRP A 213 -5.24 -20.40 11.36
C TRP A 213 -5.41 -20.33 12.88
N VAL A 214 -6.31 -21.15 13.40
CA VAL A 214 -6.46 -21.39 14.84
C VAL A 214 -6.06 -22.83 15.12
N VAL A 215 -5.05 -23.00 15.95
CA VAL A 215 -4.58 -24.29 16.45
C VAL A 215 -5.08 -24.42 17.88
N ASP A 216 -6.10 -25.24 18.11
CA ASP A 216 -6.55 -25.60 19.45
C ASP A 216 -5.73 -26.80 19.91
N ALA A 217 -4.78 -26.58 20.82
CA ALA A 217 -4.02 -27.63 21.48
C ALA A 217 -4.43 -27.75 22.97
N LYS A 218 -5.68 -27.41 23.29
CA LYS A 218 -6.22 -27.37 24.65
C LYS A 218 -7.41 -28.31 24.82
N THR A 219 -8.20 -28.51 23.77
CA THR A 219 -9.41 -29.34 23.81
C THR A 219 -9.22 -30.67 23.04
N GLY A 220 -9.67 -31.78 23.64
CA GLY A 220 -9.67 -33.09 22.99
C GLY A 220 -8.30 -33.54 22.47
N LYS A 221 -8.27 -34.03 21.23
CA LYS A 221 -7.06 -34.44 20.49
C LYS A 221 -6.41 -33.29 19.69
N GLY A 222 -6.79 -32.06 20.00
CA GLY A 222 -6.39 -30.88 19.24
C GLY A 222 -7.07 -30.77 17.88
N LYS A 223 -7.07 -29.57 17.30
CA LYS A 223 -7.69 -29.28 16.01
C LYS A 223 -7.03 -28.07 15.35
N VAL A 224 -6.97 -28.05 14.02
CA VAL A 224 -6.57 -26.86 13.27
C VAL A 224 -7.71 -26.37 12.38
N GLU A 225 -8.00 -25.07 12.45
CA GLU A 225 -9.09 -24.46 11.67
C GLU A 225 -8.59 -23.23 10.91
N TYR A 226 -8.78 -23.22 9.59
CA TYR A 226 -8.62 -22.03 8.79
C TYR A 226 -9.79 -21.07 9.04
N TYR A 227 -9.49 -19.84 9.46
CA TYR A 227 -10.45 -18.86 9.96
C TYR A 227 -11.35 -19.38 11.10
N GLY A 228 -10.77 -20.20 12.00
CA GLY A 228 -11.44 -20.67 13.21
C GLY A 228 -11.99 -19.51 14.06
N LYS A 229 -13.16 -19.71 14.65
CA LYS A 229 -13.86 -18.69 15.47
C LYS A 229 -13.41 -18.68 16.92
N THR A 230 -12.69 -19.72 17.34
CA THR A 230 -12.24 -19.87 18.71
C THR A 230 -11.22 -18.78 19.06
N LYS A 231 -11.45 -18.07 20.17
CA LYS A 231 -10.58 -16.98 20.59
C LYS A 231 -9.21 -17.54 21.00
N PRO A 232 -8.12 -17.10 20.37
CA PRO A 232 -6.78 -17.55 20.72
C PRO A 232 -6.31 -16.95 22.05
N ASP A 233 -5.53 -17.72 22.80
CA ASP A 233 -4.81 -17.24 23.98
C ASP A 233 -3.56 -16.42 23.57
N VAL A 234 -3.00 -16.71 22.39
CA VAL A 234 -1.86 -16.01 21.80
C VAL A 234 -2.00 -15.93 20.28
N VAL A 235 -1.65 -14.79 19.69
CA VAL A 235 -1.62 -14.57 18.25
C VAL A 235 -0.18 -14.32 17.79
N ILE A 236 0.26 -15.10 16.82
CA ILE A 236 1.55 -14.94 16.14
C ILE A 236 1.30 -14.40 14.74
N THR A 237 1.97 -13.30 14.39
CA THR A 237 2.01 -12.79 13.02
C THR A 237 3.36 -13.09 12.40
N ILE A 238 3.36 -13.74 11.24
CA ILE A 238 4.56 -14.22 10.54
C ILE A 238 4.29 -14.31 9.03
N SER A 239 5.32 -14.21 8.17
CA SER A 239 5.12 -14.35 6.73
C SER A 239 4.98 -15.83 6.30
N ASP A 240 4.31 -16.09 5.16
CA ASP A 240 4.16 -17.44 4.59
C ASP A 240 5.51 -18.10 4.23
N ALA A 241 6.55 -17.30 4.00
CA ALA A 241 7.90 -17.80 3.81
C ALA A 241 8.59 -18.10 5.16
N ASP A 242 8.56 -17.16 6.09
CA ASP A 242 9.27 -17.28 7.38
C ASP A 242 8.64 -18.38 8.27
N ILE A 243 7.34 -18.70 8.12
CA ILE A 243 6.70 -19.76 8.90
C ILE A 243 7.25 -21.15 8.57
N VAL A 244 7.67 -21.37 7.32
CA VAL A 244 8.33 -22.61 6.90
C VAL A 244 9.68 -22.75 7.58
N ASP A 245 10.48 -21.69 7.57
CA ASP A 245 11.79 -21.69 8.22
C ASP A 245 11.66 -21.77 9.74
N PHE A 246 10.62 -21.15 10.30
CA PHE A 246 10.28 -21.23 11.72
C PHE A 246 9.97 -22.67 12.11
N ILE A 247 9.00 -23.32 11.47
CA ILE A 247 8.58 -24.69 11.83
C ILE A 247 9.70 -25.72 11.55
N SER A 248 10.47 -25.53 10.48
CA SER A 248 11.56 -26.45 10.13
C SER A 248 12.82 -26.32 10.99
N GLY A 249 12.90 -25.34 11.90
CA GLY A 249 14.09 -25.15 12.75
C GLY A 249 15.17 -24.24 12.16
N LYS A 250 15.02 -23.78 10.92
CA LYS A 250 16.01 -22.92 10.24
C LYS A 250 16.00 -21.49 10.78
N LEU A 251 14.85 -21.02 11.26
CA LEU A 251 14.70 -19.68 11.82
C LEU A 251 14.59 -19.76 13.35
N ASN A 252 15.58 -19.18 14.04
CA ASN A 252 15.55 -19.08 15.49
C ASN A 252 14.42 -18.13 15.96
N PRO A 253 13.50 -18.58 16.84
CA PRO A 253 12.35 -17.80 17.28
C PRO A 253 12.69 -16.47 17.97
N GLN A 254 13.75 -16.42 18.77
CA GLN A 254 14.16 -15.21 19.49
C GLN A 254 14.73 -14.19 18.51
N ASN A 255 15.61 -14.63 17.61
CA ASN A 255 16.18 -13.76 16.57
C ASN A 255 15.09 -13.21 15.65
N ALA A 256 14.13 -14.05 15.27
CA ALA A 256 13.02 -13.65 14.41
C ALA A 256 12.11 -12.60 15.07
N PHE A 257 11.90 -12.70 16.38
CA PHE A 257 11.18 -11.68 17.15
C PHE A 257 11.96 -10.35 17.20
N PHE A 258 13.25 -10.38 17.54
CA PHE A 258 14.08 -9.16 17.57
C PHE A 258 14.25 -8.49 16.20
N GLN A 259 14.28 -9.27 15.12
CA GLN A 259 14.33 -8.75 13.75
C GLN A 259 12.98 -8.25 13.23
N GLY A 260 11.90 -8.36 14.01
CA GLY A 260 10.56 -7.95 13.61
C GLY A 260 9.89 -8.89 12.59
N LYS A 261 10.46 -10.07 12.32
CA LYS A 261 9.87 -11.09 11.44
C LYS A 261 8.70 -11.83 12.08
N ILE A 262 8.70 -11.90 13.41
CA ILE A 262 7.64 -12.50 14.22
C ILE A 262 7.12 -11.45 15.18
N LYS A 263 5.80 -11.27 15.20
CA LYS A 263 5.10 -10.47 16.20
C LYS A 263 4.21 -11.38 17.03
N ILE A 264 4.27 -11.22 18.35
CA ILE A 264 3.47 -12.01 19.30
C ILE A 264 2.56 -11.07 20.08
N GLN A 265 1.30 -11.47 20.25
CA GLN A 265 0.30 -10.76 21.05
C GLN A 265 -0.46 -11.75 21.93
N GLY A 266 -0.74 -11.41 23.19
CA GLY A 266 -1.47 -12.28 24.12
C GLY A 266 -0.57 -12.93 25.17
N ASN A 267 -0.88 -14.16 25.56
CA ASN A 267 -0.21 -14.83 26.66
C ASN A 267 1.22 -15.25 26.31
N MET A 268 2.21 -14.53 26.86
CA MET A 268 3.63 -14.79 26.61
C MET A 268 4.13 -16.13 27.16
N GLY A 269 3.53 -16.66 28.23
CA GLY A 269 3.88 -17.98 28.74
C GLY A 269 3.55 -19.09 27.75
N LEU A 270 2.38 -19.00 27.10
CA LEU A 270 1.99 -19.91 26.02
C LEU A 270 2.82 -19.70 24.75
N ALA A 271 3.22 -18.46 24.46
CA ALA A 271 4.12 -18.16 23.35
C ALA A 271 5.50 -18.84 23.51
N LEU A 272 6.04 -18.91 24.72
CA LEU A 272 7.30 -19.63 24.99
C LEU A 272 7.14 -21.14 24.83
N LYS A 273 5.99 -21.71 25.20
CA LYS A 273 5.70 -23.13 24.95
C LYS A 273 5.59 -23.47 23.46
N LEU A 274 5.19 -22.52 22.63
CA LEU A 274 5.18 -22.70 21.17
C LEU A 274 6.59 -22.90 20.61
N ILE A 275 7.61 -22.28 21.20
CA ILE A 275 9.01 -22.49 20.82
C ILE A 275 9.41 -23.95 21.07
N GLU A 276 8.92 -24.55 22.15
CA GLU A 276 9.16 -25.98 22.43
C GLU A 276 8.41 -26.89 21.43
N LEU A 277 7.17 -26.53 21.06
CA LEU A 277 6.42 -27.22 20.00
C LEU A 277 7.14 -27.15 18.65
N GLN A 278 7.73 -26.01 18.32
CA GLN A 278 8.52 -25.82 17.11
C GLN A 278 9.73 -26.75 17.07
N LYS A 279 10.49 -26.87 18.16
CA LYS A 279 11.64 -27.80 18.25
C LYS A 279 11.20 -29.24 18.05
N TYR A 280 10.04 -29.60 18.59
CA TYR A 280 9.48 -30.93 18.46
C TYR A 280 9.01 -31.23 17.02
N ALA A 281 8.25 -30.31 16.41
CA ALA A 281 7.81 -30.40 15.03
C ALA A 281 9.00 -30.52 14.06
N ALA A 282 10.06 -29.73 14.27
CA ALA A 282 11.29 -29.81 13.47
C ALA A 282 11.93 -31.22 13.54
N LYS A 283 11.98 -31.85 14.72
CA LYS A 283 12.49 -33.22 14.88
C LYS A 283 11.63 -34.26 14.15
N LYS A 284 10.30 -34.18 14.25
CA LYS A 284 9.39 -35.12 13.60
C LYS A 284 9.40 -34.95 12.08
N ILE A 285 9.51 -33.71 11.57
CA ILE A 285 9.71 -33.42 10.14
C ILE A 285 11.00 -34.08 9.62
N VAL A 286 12.12 -33.94 10.33
CA VAL A 286 13.38 -34.61 9.95
C VAL A 286 13.24 -36.14 9.95
N SER A 287 12.54 -36.71 10.93
CA SER A 287 12.30 -38.17 11.00
C SER A 287 11.36 -38.68 9.88
N LEU A 288 10.43 -37.86 9.39
CA LEU A 288 9.55 -38.21 8.29
C LEU A 288 10.28 -38.08 6.95
N GLN A 289 11.12 -37.05 6.78
CA GLN A 289 11.97 -36.88 5.61
C GLN A 289 13.02 -37.98 5.45
N SER A 290 13.52 -38.57 6.55
CA SER A 290 14.48 -39.67 6.48
C SER A 290 13.86 -41.03 6.11
N LYS A 291 12.52 -41.12 6.07
CA LYS A 291 11.78 -42.34 5.70
C LYS A 291 11.26 -42.32 4.25
N LEU A 292 11.46 -41.21 3.53
CA LEU A 292 11.19 -41.01 2.10
C LEU A 292 12.49 -41.10 1.31
#